data_AF-A0A7C3UE36-F1
#
_entry.id   AF-A0A7C3UE36-F1
#
_cell.length_a   1.000
_cell.length_b   1.000
_cell.length_c   1.000
_cell.angle_alpha   90.00
_cell.angle_beta   90.00
_cell.angle_gamma   90.00
#
_symmetry.space_group_name_H-M   'P 1'
#
loop_
_entity.id
_entity.type
_entity.pdbx_description
1 polymer ?
#
loop_
_entity_poly.entity_id
_entity_poly.type
_entity_poly.pdbx_seq_one_letter_code
_entity_poly.pdbx_strand_id
1 'polypeptide(L)'
;MAMHTRSVLDPFGWILQMITGFLLLGFVLFHLYITHLSSHEALSYEQVVLRLSDPTIRAFYWIFLVAVAFHAFNGLRAILLDTDFGGKNARAVNAITILLFLAATAYGGLLLIAF
;
A
#
# COMPACT_ATOMS: atom_id res chain seq x y z
N MET A 1 -30.02 18.84 -3.09
CA MET A 1 -28.57 18.62 -3.24
C MET A 1 -28.23 17.31 -2.55
N ALA A 2 -28.15 16.21 -3.30
CA ALA A 2 -27.76 14.93 -2.74
C ALA A 2 -26.30 15.03 -2.29
N MET A 3 -26.01 14.67 -1.06
CA MET A 3 -24.65 14.68 -0.51
C MET A 3 -23.85 13.60 -1.24
N HIS A 4 -22.91 14.02 -2.11
CA HIS A 4 -22.18 13.14 -3.04
C HIS A 4 -21.30 12.08 -2.34
N THR A 5 -21.08 12.23 -1.04
CA THR A 5 -20.18 11.41 -0.22
C THR A 5 -20.65 9.97 -0.01
N ARG A 6 -21.96 9.69 -0.14
CA ARG A 6 -22.51 8.32 0.06
C ARG A 6 -22.20 7.35 -1.09
N SER A 7 -21.80 7.84 -2.27
CA SER A 7 -21.54 6.98 -3.45
C SER A 7 -20.06 6.67 -3.70
N VAL A 8 -19.14 7.25 -2.93
CA VAL A 8 -17.69 7.19 -3.21
C VAL A 8 -17.03 5.96 -2.58
N LEU A 9 -17.56 5.51 -1.44
CA LEU A 9 -17.01 4.41 -0.64
C LEU A 9 -17.93 3.20 -0.71
N ASP A 10 -17.54 2.23 -1.53
CA ASP A 10 -18.09 0.88 -1.43
C ASP A 10 -17.77 0.32 -0.01
N PRO A 11 -18.73 -0.34 0.67
CA PRO A 11 -18.54 -0.83 2.04
C PRO A 11 -17.28 -1.69 2.23
N PHE A 12 -16.93 -2.49 1.23
CA PHE A 12 -15.74 -3.35 1.27
C PHE A 12 -14.45 -2.54 1.17
N GLY A 13 -14.40 -1.57 0.24
CA GLY A 13 -13.26 -0.68 0.08
C GLY A 13 -12.96 0.15 1.33
N TRP A 14 -14.01 0.56 2.06
CA TRP A 14 -13.86 1.27 3.33
C TRP A 14 -13.36 0.37 4.47
N ILE A 15 -13.92 -0.84 4.63
CA ILE A 15 -13.47 -1.79 5.65
C ILE A 15 -11.99 -2.14 5.43
N LEU A 16 -11.59 -2.41 4.19
CA LEU A 16 -10.20 -2.68 3.87
C LEU A 16 -9.28 -1.47 4.13
N GLN A 17 -9.75 -0.23 3.93
CA GLN A 17 -8.97 0.98 4.26
C GLN A 17 -8.64 1.04 5.75
N MET A 18 -9.63 0.72 6.60
CA MET A 18 -9.47 0.72 8.05
C MET A 18 -8.52 -0.40 8.50
N ILE A 19 -8.72 -1.62 8.01
CA ILE A 19 -7.87 -2.77 8.35
C ILE A 19 -6.43 -2.51 7.94
N THR A 20 -6.20 -2.07 6.69
CA THR A 20 -4.85 -1.77 6.21
C THR A 20 -4.23 -0.61 6.97
N GLY A 21 -4.97 0.44 7.30
CA GLY A 21 -4.47 1.55 8.13
C GLY A 21 -3.98 1.09 9.51
N PHE A 22 -4.74 0.21 10.16
CA PHE A 22 -4.33 -0.37 11.45
C PHE A 22 -3.08 -1.26 11.31
N LEU A 23 -3.03 -2.12 10.30
CA LEU A 23 -1.84 -2.95 10.03
C LEU A 23 -0.59 -2.11 9.76
N LEU A 24 -0.73 -1.02 8.99
CA LEU A 24 0.38 -0.13 8.63
C LEU A 24 1.03 0.55 9.84
N LEU A 25 0.28 0.81 10.92
CA LEU A 25 0.86 1.33 12.15
C LEU A 25 1.96 0.39 12.67
N GLY A 26 1.68 -0.91 12.75
CA GLY A 26 2.67 -1.90 13.18
C GLY A 26 3.77 -2.15 12.14
N PHE A 27 3.37 -2.32 10.87
CA PHE A 27 4.31 -2.67 9.81
C PHE A 27 5.35 -1.58 9.54
N VAL A 28 4.94 -0.31 9.51
CA VAL A 28 5.87 0.81 9.29
C VAL A 28 6.84 0.92 10.46
N LEU A 29 6.39 0.77 11.71
CA LEU A 29 7.27 0.82 12.87
C LEU A 29 8.30 -0.31 12.86
N PHE A 30 7.86 -1.55 12.58
CA PHE A 30 8.76 -2.69 12.45
C PHE A 30 9.76 -2.50 11.30
N HIS A 31 9.28 -2.03 10.14
CA HIS A 31 10.12 -1.70 9.00
C HIS A 31 11.19 -0.67 9.37
N LEU A 32 10.79 0.49 9.92
CA LEU A 32 11.71 1.54 10.32
C LEU A 32 12.73 1.03 11.35
N TYR A 33 12.29 0.21 12.30
CA TYR A 33 13.20 -0.37 13.28
C TYR A 33 14.28 -1.23 12.61
N ILE A 34 13.90 -2.22 11.81
CA ILE A 34 14.87 -3.17 11.25
C ILE A 34 15.73 -2.56 10.15
N THR A 35 15.25 -1.56 9.40
CA THR A 35 15.98 -0.95 8.27
C THR A 35 16.71 0.33 8.63
N HIS A 36 16.21 1.14 9.57
CA HIS A 36 16.77 2.46 9.87
C HIS A 36 17.32 2.62 11.29
N LEU A 37 16.78 1.90 12.28
CA LEU A 37 17.07 2.18 13.70
C LEU A 37 17.92 1.10 14.39
N SER A 38 18.05 -0.09 13.78
CA SER A 38 18.77 -1.23 14.37
C SER A 38 20.28 -1.09 14.31
N SER A 39 20.82 -0.52 13.22
CA SER A 39 22.25 -0.22 13.06
C SER A 39 22.48 0.78 11.92
N HIS A 40 23.66 1.41 11.88
CA HIS A 40 24.07 2.28 10.77
C HIS A 40 24.17 1.54 9.43
N GLU A 41 24.44 0.24 9.46
CA GLU A 41 24.61 -0.61 8.27
C GLU A 41 23.32 -1.33 7.86
N ALA A 42 22.19 -1.09 8.55
CA ALA A 42 20.93 -1.81 8.33
C ALA A 42 20.35 -1.67 6.91
N LEU A 43 20.74 -0.63 6.17
CA LEU A 43 20.40 -0.39 4.76
C LEU A 43 21.48 -0.87 3.77
N SER A 44 22.63 -1.35 4.25
CA SER A 44 23.66 -1.87 3.36
C SER A 44 23.12 -3.03 2.53
N TYR A 45 23.61 -3.16 1.29
CA TYR A 45 23.16 -4.20 0.37
C TYR A 45 23.23 -5.60 1.00
N GLU A 46 24.35 -5.92 1.66
CA GLU A 46 24.56 -7.20 2.33
C GLU A 46 23.52 -7.46 3.42
N GLN A 47 23.24 -6.48 4.29
CA GLN A 47 22.24 -6.61 5.35
C GLN A 47 20.81 -6.73 4.78
N VAL A 48 20.50 -6.05 3.68
CA VAL A 48 19.20 -6.17 3.01
C VAL A 48 19.02 -7.57 2.42
N VAL A 49 20.01 -8.09 1.69
CA VAL A 49 19.98 -9.44 1.11
C VAL A 49 19.92 -10.51 2.21
N LEU A 50 20.71 -10.36 3.27
CA LEU A 50 20.68 -11.27 4.42
C LEU A 50 19.29 -11.29 5.06
N ARG A 51 18.68 -10.12 5.28
CA ARG A 51 17.34 -10.02 5.86
C ARG A 51 16.27 -10.62 4.94
N LEU A 52 16.36 -10.35 3.64
CA LEU A 52 15.47 -10.93 2.65
C LEU A 52 15.71 -12.43 2.45
N SER A 53 16.82 -13.02 2.89
CA SER A 53 17.00 -14.48 2.84
C SER A 53 16.05 -15.24 3.78
N ASP A 54 15.51 -14.59 4.81
CA ASP A 54 14.53 -15.16 5.72
C ASP A 54 13.12 -15.16 5.07
N PRO A 55 12.49 -16.34 4.85
CA PRO A 55 11.15 -16.43 4.29
C PRO A 55 10.08 -15.69 5.10
N THR A 56 10.25 -15.59 6.43
CA THR A 56 9.32 -14.88 7.32
C THR A 56 9.35 -13.38 7.03
N ILE A 57 10.54 -12.83 6.81
CA ILE A 57 10.70 -11.42 6.45
C ILE A 57 10.17 -11.16 5.04
N ARG A 58 10.40 -12.06 4.07
CA ARG A 58 9.77 -11.95 2.74
C ARG A 58 8.25 -11.92 2.82
N ALA A 59 7.66 -12.82 3.62
CA ALA A 59 6.21 -12.88 3.82
C ALA A 59 5.69 -11.59 4.47
N PHE A 60 6.39 -11.06 5.47
CA PHE A 60 6.10 -9.76 6.06
C PHE A 60 6.10 -8.65 5.01
N TYR A 61 7.16 -8.53 4.20
CA TYR A 61 7.26 -7.48 3.18
C TYR A 61 6.22 -7.64 2.06
N TRP A 62 5.82 -8.86 1.72
CA TRP A 62 4.73 -9.10 0.79
C TRP A 62 3.39 -8.60 1.32
N ILE A 63 3.04 -8.95 2.56
CA ILE A 63 1.79 -8.50 3.20
C ILE A 63 1.82 -6.98 3.38
N PHE A 64 2.96 -6.42 3.81
CA PHE A 64 3.14 -4.99 3.97
C PHE A 64 3.01 -4.25 2.64
N LEU A 65 3.61 -4.75 1.55
CA LEU A 65 3.48 -4.20 0.20
C LEU A 65 2.02 -4.12 -0.25
N VAL A 66 1.28 -5.22 -0.13
CA VAL A 66 -0.15 -5.25 -0.51
C VAL A 66 -0.97 -4.29 0.34
N ALA A 67 -0.73 -4.27 1.66
CA ALA A 67 -1.44 -3.39 2.59
C ALA A 67 -1.18 -1.90 2.30
N VAL A 68 0.09 -1.51 2.09
CA VAL A 68 0.44 -0.11 1.83
C VAL A 68 -0.02 0.35 0.45
N ALA A 69 0.11 -0.51 -0.57
CA ALA A 69 -0.36 -0.20 -1.92
C ALA A 69 -1.87 -0.02 -1.95
N PHE A 70 -2.64 -0.93 -1.31
CA PHE A 70 -4.08 -0.78 -1.22
C PHE A 70 -4.45 0.51 -0.47
N HIS A 71 -3.89 0.73 0.72
CA HIS A 71 -4.22 1.88 1.55
C HIS A 71 -3.94 3.22 0.84
N ALA A 72 -2.80 3.31 0.15
CA ALA A 72 -2.40 4.49 -0.58
C ALA A 72 -3.34 4.76 -1.77
N PHE A 73 -3.57 3.77 -2.63
CA PHE A 73 -4.34 3.99 -3.87
C PHE A 73 -5.85 4.02 -3.65
N ASN A 74 -6.38 3.31 -2.66
CA ASN A 74 -7.78 3.43 -2.27
C ASN A 74 -8.05 4.75 -1.53
N GLY A 75 -7.13 5.21 -0.69
CA GLY A 75 -7.17 6.55 -0.09
C GLY A 75 -7.14 7.66 -1.16
N LEU A 76 -6.20 7.57 -2.11
CA LEU A 76 -6.10 8.49 -3.24
C LEU A 76 -7.39 8.48 -4.09
N ARG A 77 -7.94 7.30 -4.37
CA ARG A 77 -9.21 7.13 -5.07
C ARG A 77 -10.34 7.91 -4.37
N ALA A 78 -10.47 7.76 -3.06
CA ALA A 78 -11.49 8.46 -2.29
C ALA A 78 -11.33 9.99 -2.39
N ILE A 79 -10.12 10.50 -2.18
CA ILE A 79 -9.81 11.94 -2.30
C ILE A 79 -10.14 12.46 -3.69
N LEU A 80 -9.75 11.75 -4.75
CA LEU A 80 -9.99 12.17 -6.13
C LEU A 80 -11.49 12.20 -6.46
N LEU A 81 -12.23 11.16 -6.08
CA LEU A 81 -13.67 11.07 -6.35
C LEU A 81 -14.50 12.13 -5.60
N ASP A 82 -13.98 12.68 -4.50
CA ASP A 82 -14.60 13.79 -3.77
C ASP A 82 -14.44 15.15 -4.47
N THR A 83 -13.60 15.24 -5.52
CA THR A 83 -13.47 16.46 -6.34
C THR A 83 -14.52 16.51 -7.46
N ASP A 84 -14.89 17.72 -7.90
CA ASP A 84 -15.81 17.88 -9.05
C ASP A 84 -15.30 17.21 -10.33
N PHE A 85 -13.99 17.26 -10.56
CA PHE A 85 -13.36 16.61 -11.71
C PHE A 85 -13.41 15.08 -11.57
N GLY A 86 -13.00 14.55 -10.41
CA GLY A 86 -12.96 13.11 -10.21
C GLY A 86 -14.34 12.47 -10.17
N GLY A 87 -15.34 13.15 -9.60
CA GLY A 87 -16.74 12.71 -9.65
C GLY A 87 -17.27 12.58 -11.09
N LYS A 88 -16.98 13.56 -11.95
CA LYS A 88 -17.33 13.52 -13.39
C LYS A 88 -16.54 12.44 -14.15
N ASN A 89 -15.34 12.10 -13.70
CA ASN A 89 -14.42 11.17 -14.36
C ASN A 89 -14.22 9.86 -13.58
N ALA A 90 -15.24 9.41 -12.82
CA ALA A 90 -15.10 8.33 -11.84
C ALA A 90 -14.53 7.02 -12.42
N ARG A 91 -14.89 6.67 -13.66
CA ARG A 91 -14.34 5.46 -14.34
C ARG A 91 -12.83 5.55 -14.54
N ALA A 92 -12.33 6.70 -14.97
CA ALA A 92 -10.90 6.92 -15.17
C ALA A 92 -10.16 6.89 -13.83
N VAL A 93 -10.70 7.56 -12.80
CA VAL A 93 -10.13 7.53 -11.43
C VAL A 93 -10.03 6.09 -10.93
N ASN A 94 -11.12 5.32 -11.02
CA ASN A 94 -11.13 3.91 -10.59
C ASN A 94 -10.12 3.06 -11.37
N ALA A 95 -10.08 3.18 -12.70
CA ALA A 95 -9.18 2.40 -13.54
C ALA A 95 -7.71 2.71 -13.24
N ILE A 96 -7.36 3.99 -13.12
CA ILE A 96 -5.98 4.42 -12.85
C ILE A 96 -5.53 3.95 -11.47
N THR A 97 -6.35 4.13 -10.42
CA THR A 97 -5.94 3.73 -9.07
C THR A 97 -5.82 2.21 -8.93
N ILE A 98 -6.68 1.43 -9.60
CA ILE A 98 -6.54 -0.03 -9.67
C ILE A 98 -5.26 -0.42 -10.42
N LEU A 99 -4.97 0.19 -11.57
CA LEU A 99 -3.75 -0.10 -12.33
C LEU A 99 -2.49 0.24 -11.52
N LEU A 100 -2.48 1.36 -10.80
CA LEU A 100 -1.36 1.72 -9.92
C LEU A 100 -1.17 0.72 -8.78
N PHE A 101 -2.27 0.27 -8.15
CA PHE A 101 -2.22 -0.79 -7.13
C PHE A 101 -1.64 -2.09 -7.69
N LEU A 102 -2.13 -2.55 -8.84
CA LEU A 102 -1.66 -3.77 -9.49
C LEU A 102 -0.19 -3.65 -9.93
N ALA A 103 0.20 -2.52 -10.53
CA ALA A 103 1.57 -2.27 -10.97
C ALA A 103 2.55 -2.25 -9.79
N ALA A 104 2.23 -1.52 -8.71
CA ALA A 104 3.06 -1.46 -7.53
C ALA A 104 3.21 -2.84 -6.86
N THR A 105 2.10 -3.58 -6.73
CA THR A 105 2.09 -4.92 -6.11
C THR A 105 2.85 -5.93 -6.97
N ALA A 106 2.64 -5.93 -8.29
CA ALA A 106 3.32 -6.85 -9.20
C ALA A 106 4.83 -6.57 -9.28
N TYR A 107 5.21 -5.30 -9.44
CA TYR A 107 6.61 -4.91 -9.51
C TYR A 107 7.33 -5.17 -8.17
N GLY A 108 6.74 -4.76 -7.04
CA GLY A 108 7.34 -5.03 -5.73
C GLY A 108 7.40 -6.54 -5.40
N GLY A 109 6.38 -7.30 -5.79
CA GLY A 109 6.37 -8.76 -5.65
C GLY A 109 7.45 -9.43 -6.49
N LEU A 110 7.65 -8.99 -7.73
CA LEU A 110 8.76 -9.45 -8.58
C LEU A 110 10.11 -9.21 -7.90
N LEU A 111 10.33 -8.00 -7.35
CA LEU A 111 11.57 -7.69 -6.64
C LEU A 111 11.77 -8.57 -5.39
N LEU A 112 10.72 -8.90 -4.65
CA LEU A 112 10.82 -9.78 -3.48
C LEU A 112 11.19 -11.23 -3.83
N ILE A 113 10.97 -11.66 -5.07
CA ILE A 113 11.28 -13.02 -5.54
C ILE A 113 12.62 -13.05 -6.30
N ALA A 114 12.99 -11.94 -6.95
CA ALA A 114 14.22 -11.83 -7.74
C ALA A 114 15.50 -11.75 -6.88
N PHE A 115 15.36 -11.47 -5.58
CA PHE A 115 16.44 -11.42 -4.59
C PHE A 115 16.14 -12.42 -3.44
#